data_AF-S9SP64-F1
#
_entry.id   AF-S9SP64-F1
#
_cell.length_a   1.000
_cell.length_b   1.000
_cell.length_c   1.000
_cell.angle_alpha   90.00
_cell.angle_beta   90.00
_cell.angle_gamma   90.00
#
_symmetry.space_group_name_H-M   'P 1'
#
loop_
_entity.id
_entity.type
_entity.pdbx_description
1 polymer ?
#
loop_
_entity_poly.entity_id
_entity_poly.type
_entity_poly.pdbx_seq_one_letter_code
_entity_poly.pdbx_strand_id
1 'polypeptide(L)'
;MIKIEFLENESDVSLTVDGIVIEEKAFKVTGKISRYDIEIYDDYVAEKISLTTFEELPKELESIQLGPKSNFMGMKTNTSLVKEDAKFTLIFLHDWDPDDWRNFFSMKDLDKALSEIISTYSNLGIEYLGMDASNGGFDIEFSNINSSLAIQVVLEDKKLLIDEIFDKVSTLLMERSQENAVVSIFDFPEQVRVPCEQYLIYFADFLRNLGIKATTDIAHEAGKVLFSVTPESKDIALQHIREALDMYLNLPGSMQDIQLISMDIGIKEQQLLAQVQHLRSQILLANALTQSQRGTIQYQQTVIDQQQQVLDASILQQSLLTETLKNKTEDSEKILGGAISLTKYEGKGFHINIANIYRHLKGKFNKNE
;
A
#
# COMPACT_ATOMS: atom_id res chain seq x y z
N MET A 1 29.18 11.57 -0.47
CA MET A 1 30.37 10.69 -0.37
C MET A 1 30.23 9.79 0.84
N ILE A 2 30.24 8.48 0.61
CA ILE A 2 30.14 7.43 1.63
C ILE A 2 31.54 7.20 2.18
N LYS A 3 31.69 7.21 3.50
CA LYS A 3 32.96 6.92 4.17
C LYS A 3 32.72 6.02 5.37
N ILE A 4 33.51 4.96 5.45
CA ILE A 4 33.48 4.00 6.56
C ILE A 4 34.80 4.09 7.29
N GLU A 5 34.72 4.25 8.61
CA GLU A 5 35.88 4.26 9.49
C GLU A 5 35.74 3.12 10.50
N PHE A 6 36.70 2.19 10.46
CA PHE A 6 36.86 1.14 11.47
C PHE A 6 37.62 1.73 12.65
N LEU A 7 37.05 1.64 13.86
CA LEU A 7 37.67 2.12 15.10
C LEU A 7 38.66 1.09 15.65
N GLU A 8 39.45 1.47 16.67
CA GLU A 8 40.64 0.73 17.15
C GLU A 8 40.39 -0.75 17.52
N ASN A 9 39.17 -1.10 17.88
CA ASN A 9 38.72 -2.49 17.96
C ASN A 9 37.95 -2.74 16.67
N GLU A 10 38.46 -3.56 15.74
CA GLU A 10 37.89 -3.83 14.39
C GLU A 10 36.39 -4.22 14.36
N SER A 11 35.75 -4.35 15.53
CA SER A 11 34.32 -4.53 15.75
C SER A 11 33.48 -3.24 15.75
N ASP A 12 34.05 -2.08 16.08
CA ASP A 12 33.32 -0.80 16.14
C ASP A 12 33.49 -0.06 14.81
N VAL A 13 32.40 0.09 14.07
CA VAL A 13 32.41 0.69 12.73
C VAL A 13 31.52 1.92 12.71
N SER A 14 32.04 3.04 12.21
CA SER A 14 31.24 4.23 11.95
C SER A 14 31.02 4.40 10.45
N LEU A 15 29.76 4.52 10.06
CA LEU A 15 29.35 4.86 8.70
C LEU A 15 29.00 6.36 8.66
N THR A 16 29.60 7.07 7.72
CA THR A 16 29.24 8.46 7.42
C THR A 16 28.76 8.57 5.97
N VAL A 17 27.62 9.23 5.79
CA VAL A 17 27.08 9.54 4.46
C VAL A 17 26.94 11.06 4.37
N ASP A 18 27.66 11.65 3.41
CA ASP A 18 27.73 13.11 3.24
C ASP A 18 28.20 13.87 4.50
N GLY A 19 29.07 13.23 5.29
CA GLY A 19 29.60 13.78 6.54
C GLY A 19 28.67 13.68 7.75
N ILE A 20 27.50 13.05 7.58
CA ILE A 20 26.57 12.76 8.69
C ILE A 20 26.87 11.34 9.19
N VAL A 21 27.11 11.22 10.50
CA VAL A 21 27.28 9.92 11.17
C VAL A 21 25.93 9.22 11.24
N ILE A 22 25.89 7.98 10.75
CA ILE A 22 24.70 7.14 10.74
C ILE A 22 24.65 6.31 12.03
N GLU A 23 23.46 6.16 12.60
CA GLU A 23 23.26 5.35 13.80
C GLU A 23 23.52 3.86 13.52
N GLU A 24 24.15 3.14 14.46
CA GLU A 24 24.49 1.70 14.30
C GLU A 24 23.28 0.80 14.02
N LYS A 25 22.06 1.21 14.39
CA LYS A 25 20.84 0.43 14.11
C LYS A 25 20.41 0.49 12.63
N ALA A 26 20.94 1.45 11.87
CA ALA A 26 20.55 1.72 10.49
C ALA A 26 21.39 0.92 9.47
N PHE A 27 22.46 0.26 9.91
CA PHE A 27 23.32 -0.52 9.04
C PHE A 27 24.03 -1.64 9.81
N LYS A 28 24.60 -2.59 9.07
CA LYS A 28 25.47 -3.62 9.61
C LYS A 28 26.66 -3.78 8.68
N VAL A 29 27.87 -3.82 9.23
CA VAL A 29 29.09 -4.10 8.49
C VAL A 29 29.62 -5.46 8.89
N THR A 30 30.00 -6.27 7.91
CA THR A 30 30.67 -7.56 8.13
C THR A 30 31.96 -7.61 7.31
N GLY A 31 32.99 -8.27 7.83
CA GLY A 31 34.29 -8.38 7.16
C GLY A 31 35.40 -7.62 7.88
N LYS A 32 36.40 -7.14 7.13
CA LYS A 32 37.59 -6.46 7.64
C LYS A 32 37.85 -5.17 6.88
N ILE A 33 38.71 -4.31 7.40
CA ILE A 33 39.05 -3.02 6.77
C ILE A 33 39.51 -3.13 5.30
N SER A 34 40.13 -4.26 4.92
CA SER A 34 40.59 -4.51 3.55
C SER A 34 39.50 -5.00 2.59
N ARG A 35 38.41 -5.56 3.12
CA ARG A 35 37.35 -6.26 2.37
C ARG A 35 36.13 -6.42 3.28
N TYR A 36 35.04 -5.71 2.99
CA TYR A 36 33.85 -5.73 3.83
C TYR A 36 32.55 -5.61 3.02
N ASP A 37 31.47 -6.10 3.64
CA ASP A 37 30.10 -5.98 3.17
C ASP A 37 29.31 -5.02 4.06
N ILE A 38 28.34 -4.34 3.48
CA ILE A 38 27.42 -3.46 4.22
C ILE A 38 25.98 -3.87 3.94
N GLU A 39 25.18 -4.00 4.98
CA GLU A 39 23.73 -4.08 4.90
C GLU A 39 23.12 -2.77 5.42
N ILE A 40 22.25 -2.13 4.63
CA ILE A 40 21.62 -0.85 4.96
C ILE A 40 20.12 -1.07 5.20
N TYR A 41 19.67 -0.80 6.42
CA TYR A 41 18.27 -0.96 6.84
C TYR A 41 17.47 0.35 6.77
N ASP A 42 18.15 1.50 6.81
CA ASP A 42 17.50 2.81 6.81
C ASP A 42 17.27 3.32 5.38
N ASP A 43 16.01 3.65 5.07
CA ASP A 43 15.59 4.07 3.74
C ASP A 43 16.26 5.36 3.28
N TYR A 44 16.45 6.31 4.21
CA TYR A 44 17.10 7.59 3.91
C TYR A 44 18.58 7.38 3.55
N VAL A 45 19.28 6.54 4.30
CA VAL A 45 20.67 6.15 3.99
C VAL A 45 20.73 5.42 2.65
N ALA A 46 19.84 4.45 2.41
CA ALA A 46 19.78 3.72 1.15
C ALA A 46 19.51 4.63 -0.06
N GLU A 47 18.61 5.61 0.09
CA GLU A 47 18.34 6.63 -0.94
C GLU A 47 19.60 7.45 -1.23
N LYS A 48 20.28 7.96 -0.20
CA LYS A 48 21.51 8.74 -0.37
C LYS A 48 22.62 7.96 -1.06
N ILE A 49 22.78 6.69 -0.70
CA ILE A 49 23.75 5.81 -1.36
C ILE A 49 23.37 5.60 -2.82
N SER A 50 22.08 5.40 -3.12
CA SER A 50 21.62 5.20 -4.50
C SER A 50 21.85 6.41 -5.42
N LEU A 51 22.01 7.62 -4.87
CA LEU A 51 22.34 8.82 -5.66
C LEU A 51 23.82 8.89 -6.09
N THR A 52 24.68 8.03 -5.53
CA THR A 52 26.11 7.94 -5.92
C THR A 52 26.30 7.05 -7.14
N THR A 53 27.45 7.18 -7.82
CA THR A 53 27.84 6.26 -8.89
C THR A 53 28.60 5.06 -8.33
N PHE A 54 28.68 3.96 -9.09
CA PHE A 54 29.43 2.76 -8.67
C PHE A 54 30.93 3.05 -8.50
N GLU A 55 31.47 3.99 -9.28
CA GLU A 55 32.88 4.38 -9.23
C GLU A 55 33.23 5.20 -7.97
N GLU A 56 32.24 5.81 -7.34
CA GLU A 56 32.39 6.58 -6.10
C GLU A 56 32.34 5.69 -4.84
N LEU A 57 31.97 4.41 -4.98
CA LEU A 57 31.96 3.47 -3.87
C LEU A 57 33.38 3.18 -3.37
N PRO A 58 33.56 2.92 -2.05
CA PRO A 58 34.86 2.57 -1.49
C PRO A 58 35.51 1.39 -2.22
N LYS A 59 36.84 1.39 -2.29
CA LYS A 59 37.56 0.34 -3.05
C LYS A 59 37.48 -1.01 -2.34
N GLU A 60 37.46 -0.95 -1.02
CA GLU A 60 37.43 -2.03 -0.06
C GLU A 60 36.03 -2.64 0.13
N LEU A 61 34.99 -1.97 -0.38
CA LEU A 61 33.62 -2.47 -0.36
C LEU A 61 33.47 -3.62 -1.36
N GLU A 62 33.07 -4.79 -0.84
CA GLU A 62 32.76 -5.98 -1.63
C GLU A 62 31.31 -5.99 -2.07
N SER A 63 30.40 -5.85 -1.11
CA SER A 63 28.99 -5.83 -1.42
C SER A 63 28.25 -4.82 -0.55
N ILE A 64 27.18 -4.27 -1.11
CA ILE A 64 26.24 -3.45 -0.37
C ILE A 64 24.82 -3.92 -0.65
N GLN A 65 24.13 -4.31 0.41
CA GLN A 65 22.72 -4.67 0.38
C GLN A 65 21.89 -3.46 0.80
N LEU A 66 21.02 -3.04 -0.09
CA LEU A 66 20.01 -2.02 0.15
C LEU A 66 18.72 -2.76 0.55
N GLY A 67 18.16 -2.37 1.70
CA GLY A 67 16.95 -2.95 2.27
C GLY A 67 15.75 -2.99 1.32
N PRO A 68 14.68 -3.71 1.70
CA PRO A 68 13.67 -4.16 0.75
C PRO A 68 12.86 -3.00 0.17
N LYS A 69 12.82 -2.88 -1.16
CA LYS A 69 12.16 -1.76 -1.87
C LYS A 69 11.03 -2.17 -2.81
N SER A 70 10.58 -3.41 -2.78
CA SER A 70 9.55 -3.89 -3.71
C SER A 70 8.80 -5.11 -3.19
N ASN A 71 7.53 -5.23 -3.60
CA ASN A 71 6.70 -6.42 -3.47
C ASN A 71 6.29 -6.88 -4.88
N PHE A 72 6.89 -7.96 -5.40
CA PHE A 72 6.31 -8.72 -6.50
C PHE A 72 5.65 -9.97 -5.92
N MET A 73 4.36 -10.20 -6.18
CA MET A 73 3.61 -11.36 -5.64
C MET A 73 3.74 -11.54 -4.11
N GLY A 74 3.90 -10.44 -3.36
CA GLY A 74 4.12 -10.49 -1.91
C GLY A 74 5.52 -10.93 -1.47
N MET A 75 6.44 -11.19 -2.41
CA MET A 75 7.85 -11.47 -2.12
C MET A 75 8.57 -10.18 -1.70
N LYS A 76 9.45 -10.30 -0.70
CA LYS A 76 10.33 -9.21 -0.32
C LYS A 76 11.52 -9.20 -1.27
N THR A 77 11.74 -8.07 -1.95
CA THR A 77 12.92 -7.92 -2.80
C THR A 77 13.97 -7.05 -2.12
N ASN A 78 15.11 -7.64 -1.79
CA ASN A 78 16.32 -6.93 -1.43
C ASN A 78 17.20 -6.73 -2.66
N THR A 79 18.06 -5.73 -2.62
CA THR A 79 18.99 -5.49 -3.72
C THR A 79 20.41 -5.47 -3.21
N SER A 80 21.26 -6.34 -3.76
CA SER A 80 22.67 -6.42 -3.44
C SER A 80 23.51 -5.95 -4.63
N LEU A 81 24.45 -5.04 -4.37
CA LEU A 81 25.44 -4.61 -5.35
C LEU A 81 26.76 -5.26 -4.96
N VAL A 82 27.27 -6.16 -5.80
CA VAL A 82 28.48 -6.94 -5.55
C VAL A 82 29.59 -6.45 -6.48
N LYS A 83 30.82 -6.38 -5.96
CA LYS A 83 32.00 -5.93 -6.67
C LYS A 83 33.08 -7.02 -6.64
N GLU A 84 33.38 -7.55 -7.81
CA GLU A 84 34.45 -8.54 -8.02
C GLU A 84 35.41 -8.05 -9.09
N ASP A 85 36.72 -7.99 -8.80
CA ASP A 85 37.76 -7.64 -9.77
C ASP A 85 37.47 -6.38 -10.62
N ALA A 86 36.93 -5.35 -9.97
CA ALA A 86 36.51 -4.06 -10.57
C ALA A 86 35.29 -4.13 -11.51
N LYS A 87 34.60 -5.27 -11.57
CA LYS A 87 33.27 -5.38 -12.16
C LYS A 87 32.21 -5.25 -11.08
N PHE A 88 31.08 -4.66 -11.45
CA PHE A 88 29.92 -4.54 -10.58
C PHE A 88 28.81 -5.43 -11.11
N THR A 89 28.19 -6.13 -10.18
CA THR A 89 27.04 -7.00 -10.40
C THR A 89 25.92 -6.54 -9.50
N LEU A 90 24.69 -6.58 -10.01
CA LEU A 90 23.49 -6.20 -9.29
C LEU A 90 22.62 -7.43 -9.16
N ILE A 91 22.29 -7.79 -7.93
CA ILE A 91 21.51 -8.98 -7.60
C ILE A 91 20.22 -8.52 -6.93
N PHE A 92 19.08 -8.93 -7.48
CA PHE A 92 17.79 -8.81 -6.83
C PHE A 92 17.50 -10.12 -6.12
N LEU A 93 17.46 -10.06 -4.80
CA LEU A 93 17.21 -11.18 -3.91
C LEU A 93 15.72 -11.20 -3.60
N HIS A 94 15.00 -12.22 -4.06
CA HIS A 94 13.56 -12.36 -3.83
C HIS A 94 13.31 -13.45 -2.79
N ASP A 95 12.88 -13.05 -1.60
CA ASP A 95 12.58 -13.95 -0.50
C ASP A 95 11.08 -14.03 -0.25
N TRP A 96 10.57 -15.23 0.06
CA TRP A 96 9.22 -15.43 0.58
C TRP A 96 9.21 -16.50 1.68
N ASP A 97 8.16 -16.51 2.49
CA ASP A 97 7.93 -17.61 3.43
C ASP A 97 7.28 -18.78 2.66
N PRO A 98 7.93 -19.96 2.56
CA PRO A 98 7.35 -21.11 1.88
C PRO A 98 5.98 -21.53 2.41
N ASP A 99 5.72 -21.33 3.71
CA ASP A 99 4.46 -21.71 4.34
C ASP A 99 3.31 -20.76 3.96
N ASP A 100 3.64 -19.56 3.49
CA ASP A 100 2.72 -18.56 2.97
C ASP A 100 2.44 -18.71 1.46
N TRP A 101 3.03 -19.71 0.79
CA TRP A 101 2.83 -19.91 -0.65
C TRP A 101 1.42 -20.42 -0.98
N ARG A 102 0.59 -19.53 -1.54
CA ARG A 102 -0.81 -19.81 -1.91
C ARG A 102 -1.12 -19.55 -3.39
N ASN A 103 -0.10 -19.61 -4.26
CA ASN A 103 -0.27 -19.38 -5.70
C ASN A 103 -0.85 -20.60 -6.43
N PHE A 104 -1.47 -20.36 -7.60
CA PHE A 104 -2.05 -21.41 -8.46
C PHE A 104 -1.04 -22.26 -9.24
N PHE A 105 0.24 -21.97 -9.04
CA PHE A 105 1.37 -22.69 -9.56
C PHE A 105 2.28 -23.08 -8.41
N SER A 106 2.98 -24.20 -8.56
CA SER A 106 3.97 -24.62 -7.56
C SER A 106 5.24 -23.76 -7.66
N MET A 107 6.04 -23.69 -6.61
CA MET A 107 7.38 -23.06 -6.67
C MET A 107 8.24 -23.68 -7.78
N LYS A 108 8.10 -24.98 -8.02
CA LYS A 108 8.80 -25.67 -9.11
C LYS A 108 8.35 -25.18 -10.50
N ASP A 109 7.07 -24.86 -10.66
CA ASP A 109 6.57 -24.31 -11.91
C ASP A 109 7.09 -22.88 -12.11
N LEU A 110 7.13 -22.08 -11.04
CA LEU A 110 7.73 -20.75 -11.05
C LEU A 110 9.22 -20.80 -11.41
N ASP A 111 10.00 -21.65 -10.75
CA ASP A 111 11.45 -21.84 -11.00
C ASP A 111 11.71 -22.15 -12.47
N LYS A 112 10.94 -23.09 -13.02
CA LYS A 112 11.01 -23.46 -14.43
C LYS A 112 10.63 -22.31 -15.36
N ALA A 113 9.55 -21.58 -15.04
CA ALA A 113 9.09 -20.45 -15.84
C ALA A 113 10.08 -19.28 -15.82
N LEU A 114 10.67 -18.95 -14.66
CA LEU A 114 11.71 -17.94 -14.52
C LEU A 114 12.95 -18.31 -15.32
N SER A 115 13.46 -19.53 -15.15
CA SER A 115 14.62 -20.03 -15.90
C SER A 115 14.39 -19.92 -17.42
N GLU A 116 13.20 -20.31 -17.89
CA GLU A 116 12.83 -20.26 -19.30
C GLU A 116 12.75 -18.82 -19.82
N ILE A 117 12.02 -17.94 -19.15
CA ILE A 117 11.86 -16.54 -19.59
C ILE A 117 13.19 -15.79 -19.50
N ILE A 118 13.93 -15.88 -18.40
CA ILE A 118 15.19 -15.14 -18.20
C ILE A 118 16.25 -15.59 -19.21
N SER A 119 16.27 -16.86 -19.62
CA SER A 119 17.20 -17.35 -20.65
C SER A 119 17.11 -16.57 -21.98
N THR A 120 15.92 -16.01 -22.28
CA THR A 120 15.69 -15.19 -23.47
C THR A 120 16.34 -13.80 -23.40
N TYR A 121 16.78 -13.38 -22.22
CA TYR A 121 17.47 -12.11 -21.94
C TYR A 121 18.96 -12.27 -21.66
N SER A 122 19.53 -13.46 -21.87
CA SER A 122 20.95 -13.74 -21.63
C SER A 122 21.90 -12.78 -22.37
N ASN A 123 21.49 -12.29 -23.54
CA ASN A 123 22.24 -11.28 -24.32
C ASN A 123 22.33 -9.90 -23.64
N LEU A 124 21.46 -9.61 -22.68
CA LEU A 124 21.46 -8.38 -21.88
C LEU A 124 22.28 -8.51 -20.61
N GLY A 125 22.91 -9.68 -20.37
CA GLY A 125 23.68 -9.95 -19.15
C GLY A 125 22.80 -10.15 -17.92
N ILE A 126 21.63 -10.75 -18.11
CA ILE A 126 20.71 -11.16 -17.04
C ILE A 126 20.88 -12.67 -16.83
N GLU A 127 21.05 -13.09 -15.59
CA GLU A 127 21.16 -14.49 -15.21
C GLU A 127 20.20 -14.84 -14.06
N TYR A 128 19.64 -16.05 -14.11
CA TYR A 128 18.80 -16.60 -13.06
C TYR A 128 19.63 -17.55 -12.22
N LEU A 129 19.76 -17.27 -10.92
CA LEU A 129 20.63 -18.06 -10.03
C LEU A 129 19.92 -19.29 -9.42
N GLY A 130 18.64 -19.50 -9.74
CA GLY A 130 17.85 -20.61 -9.24
C GLY A 130 17.10 -20.30 -7.95
N MET A 131 16.20 -21.22 -7.56
CA MET A 131 15.58 -21.17 -6.24
C MET A 131 16.51 -21.72 -5.16
N ASP A 132 16.66 -20.97 -4.07
CA ASP A 132 17.30 -21.45 -2.85
C ASP A 132 16.26 -22.21 -1.99
N ALA A 133 16.45 -23.52 -1.88
CA ALA A 133 15.61 -24.40 -1.08
C ALA A 133 15.65 -24.10 0.43
N SER A 134 16.66 -23.36 0.91
CA SER A 134 16.82 -23.04 2.33
C SER A 134 16.07 -21.79 2.78
N ASN A 135 15.95 -20.79 1.90
CA ASN A 135 15.28 -19.52 2.20
C ASN A 135 13.94 -19.36 1.48
N GLY A 136 13.57 -20.28 0.58
CA GLY A 136 12.36 -20.14 -0.21
C GLY A 136 12.42 -18.88 -1.06
N GLY A 137 13.54 -18.67 -1.75
CA GLY A 137 13.82 -17.46 -2.52
C GLY A 137 14.35 -17.78 -3.90
N PHE A 138 14.51 -16.76 -4.74
CA PHE A 138 15.31 -16.84 -5.96
C PHE A 138 16.02 -15.51 -6.22
N ASP A 139 17.10 -15.58 -6.98
CA ASP A 139 17.90 -14.39 -7.29
C ASP A 139 18.00 -14.15 -8.79
N ILE A 140 17.97 -12.87 -9.17
CA ILE A 140 18.20 -12.40 -10.54
C ILE A 140 19.44 -11.53 -10.54
N GLU A 141 20.45 -11.93 -11.32
CA GLU A 141 21.71 -11.24 -11.47
C GLU A 141 21.75 -10.40 -12.75
N PHE A 142 22.34 -9.21 -12.66
CA PHE A 142 22.70 -8.35 -13.78
C PHE A 142 24.20 -8.05 -13.75
N SER A 143 24.95 -8.54 -14.73
CA SER A 143 26.41 -8.37 -14.80
C SER A 143 26.86 -7.24 -15.77
N ASN A 144 25.94 -6.74 -16.61
CA ASN A 144 26.20 -5.65 -17.58
C ASN A 144 25.75 -4.28 -17.02
N ILE A 145 26.49 -3.76 -16.04
CA ILE A 145 26.19 -2.49 -15.39
C ILE A 145 27.10 -1.39 -15.91
N ASN A 146 26.51 -0.23 -16.21
CA ASN A 146 27.28 0.98 -16.48
C ASN A 146 27.66 1.66 -15.15
N SER A 147 28.91 1.49 -14.73
CA SER A 147 29.44 2.00 -13.46
C SER A 147 29.44 3.53 -13.35
N SER A 148 29.39 4.24 -14.48
CA SER A 148 29.39 5.70 -14.52
C SER A 148 28.03 6.33 -14.23
N LEU A 149 26.95 5.55 -14.25
CA LEU A 149 25.62 6.03 -13.89
C LEU A 149 25.41 5.99 -12.38
N ALA A 150 24.51 6.84 -11.89
CA ALA A 150 24.03 6.76 -10.53
C ALA A 150 23.35 5.40 -10.30
N ILE A 151 23.59 4.81 -9.14
CA ILE A 151 23.06 3.49 -8.75
C ILE A 151 21.54 3.48 -8.91
N GLN A 152 20.84 4.53 -8.48
CA GLN A 152 19.39 4.65 -8.59
C GLN A 152 18.89 4.53 -10.03
N VAL A 153 19.57 5.17 -10.99
CA VAL A 153 19.18 5.12 -12.41
C VAL A 153 19.29 3.68 -12.94
N VAL A 154 20.35 2.97 -12.55
CA VAL A 154 20.51 1.55 -12.91
C VAL A 154 19.45 0.69 -12.23
N LEU A 155 19.17 0.92 -10.96
CA LEU A 155 18.13 0.20 -10.21
C LEU A 155 16.75 0.36 -10.84
N GLU A 156 16.38 1.59 -11.22
CA GLU A 156 15.09 1.88 -11.86
C GLU A 156 14.99 1.21 -13.24
N ASP A 157 16.04 1.27 -14.06
CA ASP A 157 16.11 0.58 -15.36
C ASP A 157 15.97 -0.94 -15.20
N LYS A 158 16.67 -1.55 -14.24
CA LYS A 158 16.61 -3.00 -14.03
C LYS A 158 15.30 -3.44 -13.41
N LYS A 159 14.70 -2.61 -12.54
CA LYS A 159 13.37 -2.87 -11.99
C LYS A 159 12.31 -2.96 -13.09
N LEU A 160 12.33 -2.05 -14.06
CA LEU A 160 11.41 -2.11 -15.20
C LEU A 160 11.55 -3.41 -16.01
N LEU A 161 12.79 -3.89 -16.21
CA LEU A 161 13.03 -5.18 -16.87
C LEU A 161 12.53 -6.37 -16.04
N ILE A 162 12.72 -6.33 -14.72
CA ILE A 162 12.20 -7.36 -13.81
C ILE A 162 10.67 -7.40 -13.88
N ASP A 163 10.01 -6.24 -13.84
CA ASP A 163 8.56 -6.14 -13.96
C ASP A 163 8.08 -6.76 -15.30
N GLU A 164 8.77 -6.48 -16.41
CA GLU A 164 8.47 -7.11 -17.71
C GLU A 164 8.68 -8.63 -17.70
N ILE A 165 9.77 -9.12 -17.09
CA ILE A 165 10.04 -10.56 -16.95
C ILE A 165 8.90 -11.22 -16.17
N PHE A 166 8.50 -10.60 -15.06
CA PHE A 166 7.45 -11.10 -14.19
C PHE A 166 6.06 -11.11 -14.84
N ASP A 167 5.72 -10.11 -15.65
CA ASP A 167 4.50 -10.13 -16.46
C ASP A 167 4.50 -11.31 -17.45
N LYS A 168 5.64 -11.58 -18.10
CA LYS A 168 5.77 -12.72 -19.04
C LYS A 168 5.72 -14.06 -18.31
N VAL A 169 6.37 -14.18 -17.16
CA VAL A 169 6.31 -15.39 -16.32
C VAL A 169 4.88 -15.64 -15.86
N SER A 170 4.18 -14.61 -15.39
CA SER A 170 2.77 -14.71 -14.97
C SER A 170 1.89 -15.19 -16.12
N THR A 171 2.08 -14.62 -17.32
CA THR A 171 1.35 -15.05 -18.53
C THR A 171 1.61 -16.51 -18.87
N LEU A 172 2.88 -16.93 -18.88
CA LEU A 172 3.27 -18.31 -19.16
C LEU A 172 2.70 -19.30 -18.13
N LEU A 173 2.72 -18.94 -16.84
CA LEU A 173 2.16 -19.76 -15.77
C LEU A 173 0.64 -19.85 -15.88
N MET A 174 -0.04 -18.76 -16.23
CA MET A 174 -1.48 -18.79 -16.52
C MET A 174 -1.80 -19.71 -17.70
N GLU A 175 -1.06 -19.62 -18.80
CA GLU A 175 -1.23 -20.52 -19.95
C GLU A 175 -1.01 -21.99 -19.60
N ARG A 176 0.00 -22.29 -18.78
CA ARG A 176 0.30 -23.66 -18.31
C ARG A 176 -0.75 -24.19 -17.34
N SER A 177 -1.21 -23.35 -16.43
CA SER A 177 -2.31 -23.72 -15.51
C SER A 177 -3.59 -24.05 -16.28
N GLN A 178 -3.78 -23.44 -17.44
CA GLN A 178 -4.88 -23.73 -18.36
C GLN A 178 -4.77 -25.07 -19.10
N GLU A 179 -3.62 -25.78 -19.06
CA GLU A 179 -3.49 -27.09 -19.71
C GLU A 179 -4.28 -28.19 -18.99
N ASN A 180 -4.48 -28.06 -17.67
CA ASN A 180 -5.16 -29.07 -16.86
C ASN A 180 -6.26 -28.51 -15.96
N ALA A 181 -6.43 -27.20 -15.86
CA ALA A 181 -7.46 -26.59 -15.04
C ALA A 181 -8.09 -25.37 -15.73
N VAL A 182 -9.31 -25.02 -15.34
CA VAL A 182 -9.93 -23.74 -15.68
C VAL A 182 -9.68 -22.79 -14.54
N VAL A 183 -8.90 -21.73 -14.78
CA VAL A 183 -8.62 -20.68 -13.78
C VAL A 183 -9.34 -19.40 -14.18
N SER A 184 -9.93 -18.71 -13.21
CA SER A 184 -10.62 -17.44 -13.37
C SER A 184 -10.30 -16.51 -12.20
N ILE A 185 -10.08 -15.23 -12.48
CA ILE A 185 -9.73 -14.23 -11.48
C ILE A 185 -10.90 -13.26 -11.32
N PHE A 186 -11.30 -13.03 -10.08
CA PHE A 186 -12.41 -12.15 -9.73
C PHE A 186 -11.95 -11.04 -8.79
N ASP A 187 -12.44 -9.84 -9.03
CA ASP A 187 -12.27 -8.69 -8.14
C ASP A 187 -13.64 -8.34 -7.54
N PHE A 188 -13.98 -9.02 -6.44
CA PHE A 188 -15.27 -8.83 -5.77
C PHE A 188 -15.19 -7.67 -4.77
N PRO A 189 -16.20 -6.78 -4.73
CA PRO A 189 -16.33 -5.81 -3.66
C PRO A 189 -16.35 -6.53 -2.30
N GLU A 190 -15.63 -5.98 -1.32
CA GLU A 190 -15.43 -6.61 -0.01
C GLU A 190 -16.75 -7.02 0.67
N GLN A 191 -17.81 -6.23 0.47
CA GLN A 191 -19.11 -6.45 1.09
C GLN A 191 -19.83 -7.71 0.58
N VAL A 192 -19.52 -8.16 -0.64
CA VAL A 192 -20.16 -9.31 -1.29
C VAL A 192 -19.20 -10.45 -1.59
N ARG A 193 -17.92 -10.30 -1.26
CA ARG A 193 -16.86 -11.29 -1.52
C ARG A 193 -17.21 -12.69 -1.01
N VAL A 194 -17.52 -12.81 0.29
CA VAL A 194 -17.83 -14.11 0.92
C VAL A 194 -19.05 -14.81 0.27
N PRO A 195 -20.21 -14.13 0.06
CA PRO A 195 -21.31 -14.72 -0.70
C PRO A 195 -20.92 -15.21 -2.10
N CYS A 196 -20.11 -14.43 -2.84
CA CYS A 196 -19.66 -14.79 -4.18
C CYS A 196 -18.74 -16.01 -4.18
N GLU A 197 -17.78 -16.08 -3.25
CA GLU A 197 -16.92 -17.26 -3.06
C GLU A 197 -17.73 -18.51 -2.74
N GLN A 198 -18.70 -18.40 -1.83
CA GLN A 198 -19.58 -19.51 -1.49
C GLN A 198 -20.38 -20.02 -2.69
N TYR A 199 -20.79 -19.12 -3.58
CA TYR A 199 -21.46 -19.48 -4.84
C TYR A 199 -20.51 -20.19 -5.81
N LEU A 200 -19.26 -19.74 -5.93
CA LEU A 200 -18.24 -20.41 -6.73
C LEU A 200 -17.96 -21.84 -6.23
N ILE A 201 -17.96 -22.08 -4.91
CA ILE A 201 -17.79 -23.43 -4.34
C ILE A 201 -18.90 -24.38 -4.82
N TYR A 202 -20.14 -23.89 -4.99
CA TYR A 202 -21.24 -24.71 -5.50
C TYR A 202 -21.12 -25.06 -6.99
N PHE A 203 -20.18 -24.45 -7.71
CA PHE A 203 -19.92 -24.80 -9.10
C PHE A 203 -19.46 -26.26 -9.26
N ALA A 204 -18.72 -26.82 -8.29
CA ALA A 204 -18.35 -28.23 -8.30
C ALA A 204 -19.59 -29.16 -8.33
N ASP A 205 -20.61 -28.82 -7.53
CA ASP A 205 -21.87 -29.56 -7.51
C ASP A 205 -22.66 -29.39 -8.81
N PHE A 206 -22.63 -28.20 -9.41
CA PHE A 206 -23.22 -27.92 -10.72
C PHE A 206 -22.57 -28.77 -11.82
N LEU A 207 -21.24 -28.82 -11.88
CA LEU A 207 -20.52 -29.68 -12.81
C LEU A 207 -20.84 -31.16 -12.59
N ARG A 208 -20.89 -31.61 -11.32
CA ARG A 208 -21.28 -32.99 -10.99
C ARG A 208 -22.67 -33.33 -11.49
N ASN A 209 -23.60 -32.36 -11.46
CA ASN A 209 -24.95 -32.53 -11.98
C ASN A 209 -24.98 -32.69 -13.51
N LEU A 210 -24.03 -32.07 -14.23
CA LEU A 210 -23.77 -32.24 -15.67
C LEU A 210 -22.98 -33.52 -16.00
N GLY A 211 -22.59 -34.32 -15.00
CA GLY A 211 -21.79 -35.53 -15.17
C GLY A 211 -20.28 -35.29 -15.23
N ILE A 212 -19.83 -34.05 -14.98
CA ILE A 212 -18.41 -33.68 -14.93
C ILE A 212 -17.95 -33.76 -13.48
N LYS A 213 -16.98 -34.64 -13.19
CA LYS A 213 -16.32 -34.66 -11.88
C LYS A 213 -15.12 -33.73 -11.91
N ALA A 214 -15.11 -32.75 -11.02
CA ALA A 214 -14.04 -31.79 -10.89
C ALA A 214 -13.89 -31.36 -9.44
N THR A 215 -12.67 -30.97 -9.07
CA THR A 215 -12.39 -30.26 -7.83
C THR A 215 -12.29 -28.78 -8.11
N THR A 216 -12.76 -27.97 -7.16
CA THR A 216 -12.64 -26.51 -7.23
C THR A 216 -11.78 -26.02 -6.08
N ASP A 217 -10.96 -25.01 -6.34
CA ASP A 217 -10.12 -24.37 -5.33
C ASP A 217 -10.28 -22.85 -5.40
N ILE A 218 -10.21 -22.20 -4.24
CA ILE A 218 -10.29 -20.74 -4.11
C ILE A 218 -9.06 -20.27 -3.34
N ALA A 219 -8.30 -19.36 -3.95
CA ALA A 219 -7.18 -18.67 -3.34
C ALA A 219 -7.40 -17.14 -3.35
N HIS A 220 -6.74 -16.43 -2.43
CA HIS A 220 -6.82 -14.98 -2.32
C HIS A 220 -5.46 -14.37 -2.64
N GLU A 221 -5.41 -13.42 -3.59
CA GLU A 221 -4.16 -12.78 -4.02
C GLU A 221 -4.40 -11.28 -4.25
N ALA A 222 -3.65 -10.41 -3.57
CA ALA A 222 -3.71 -8.94 -3.75
C ALA A 222 -5.14 -8.34 -3.72
N GLY A 223 -6.03 -8.87 -2.89
CA GLY A 223 -7.43 -8.44 -2.79
C GLY A 223 -8.37 -9.05 -3.82
N LYS A 224 -7.86 -9.85 -4.76
CA LYS A 224 -8.60 -10.63 -5.76
C LYS A 224 -8.83 -12.07 -5.29
N VAL A 225 -9.84 -12.70 -5.89
CA VAL A 225 -10.21 -14.09 -5.66
C VAL A 225 -9.84 -14.89 -6.91
N LEU A 226 -8.95 -15.85 -6.75
CA LEU A 226 -8.59 -16.79 -7.78
C LEU A 226 -9.40 -18.07 -7.62
N PHE A 227 -10.14 -18.44 -8.66
CA PHE A 227 -10.95 -19.64 -8.70
C PHE A 227 -10.37 -20.61 -9.71
N SER A 228 -10.09 -21.84 -9.31
CA SER A 228 -9.61 -22.88 -10.21
C SER A 228 -10.52 -24.11 -10.19
N VAL A 229 -10.62 -24.79 -11.34
CA VAL A 229 -11.42 -25.99 -11.53
C VAL A 229 -10.60 -27.04 -12.25
N THR A 230 -10.32 -28.16 -11.58
CA THR A 230 -9.51 -29.25 -12.12
C THR A 230 -10.40 -30.47 -12.35
N PRO A 231 -10.61 -30.95 -13.59
CA PRO A 231 -11.35 -32.17 -13.85
C PRO A 231 -10.61 -33.40 -13.30
N GLU A 232 -11.35 -34.37 -12.77
CA GLU A 232 -10.77 -35.65 -12.31
C GLU A 232 -10.31 -36.54 -13.47
N SER A 233 -10.88 -36.34 -14.67
CA SER A 233 -10.49 -37.07 -15.89
C SER A 233 -9.94 -36.12 -16.93
N LYS A 234 -8.81 -36.51 -17.53
CA LYS A 234 -8.17 -35.80 -18.66
C LYS A 234 -9.00 -35.84 -19.94
N ASP A 235 -10.00 -36.71 -20.02
CA ASP A 235 -10.89 -36.83 -21.19
C ASP A 235 -11.95 -35.71 -21.24
N ILE A 236 -12.03 -34.87 -20.21
CA ILE A 236 -12.97 -33.75 -20.13
C ILE A 236 -12.35 -32.52 -20.78
N ALA A 237 -12.97 -32.01 -21.84
CA ALA A 237 -12.54 -30.77 -22.47
C ALA A 237 -12.71 -29.58 -21.49
N LEU A 238 -11.60 -28.97 -21.09
CA LEU A 238 -11.56 -27.76 -20.25
C LEU A 238 -12.43 -26.63 -20.82
N GLN A 239 -12.61 -26.62 -22.15
CA GLN A 239 -13.52 -25.71 -22.85
C GLN A 239 -14.98 -25.86 -22.38
N HIS A 240 -15.48 -27.08 -22.18
CA HIS A 240 -16.84 -27.29 -21.67
C HIS A 240 -17.00 -26.80 -20.22
N ILE A 241 -15.94 -26.91 -19.41
CA ILE A 241 -15.94 -26.37 -18.03
C ILE A 241 -15.98 -24.85 -18.06
N ARG A 242 -15.25 -24.20 -18.97
CA ARG A 242 -15.31 -22.73 -19.17
C ARG A 242 -16.69 -22.27 -19.59
N GLU A 243 -17.29 -22.93 -20.57
CA GLU A 243 -18.65 -22.61 -21.04
C GLU A 243 -19.68 -22.82 -19.93
N ALA A 244 -19.55 -23.90 -19.16
CA ALA A 244 -20.38 -24.16 -17.99
C ALA A 244 -20.22 -23.07 -16.92
N LEU A 245 -18.98 -22.61 -16.66
CA LEU A 245 -18.70 -21.55 -15.69
C LEU A 245 -19.32 -20.23 -16.13
N ASP A 246 -19.15 -19.85 -17.39
CA ASP A 246 -19.74 -18.62 -17.94
C ASP A 246 -21.26 -18.64 -17.85
N MET A 247 -21.91 -19.76 -18.24
CA MET A 247 -23.35 -19.92 -18.05
C MET A 247 -23.75 -19.81 -16.57
N TYR A 248 -23.01 -20.47 -15.67
CA TYR A 248 -23.29 -20.50 -14.25
C TYR A 248 -23.22 -19.12 -13.58
N LEU A 249 -22.22 -18.31 -13.96
CA LEU A 249 -22.04 -16.95 -13.46
C LEU A 249 -23.15 -16.00 -13.93
N ASN A 250 -23.75 -16.28 -15.09
CA ASN A 250 -24.85 -15.50 -15.64
C ASN A 250 -26.25 -15.90 -15.11
N LEU A 251 -26.37 -17.01 -14.36
CA LEU A 251 -27.66 -17.46 -13.80
C LEU A 251 -28.33 -16.44 -12.87
N PRO A 252 -27.63 -15.81 -11.90
CA PRO A 252 -28.28 -14.88 -10.98
C PRO A 252 -28.90 -13.67 -11.68
N GLY A 253 -28.28 -13.23 -12.78
CA GLY A 253 -28.75 -12.10 -13.59
C GLY A 253 -29.90 -12.45 -14.55
N SER A 254 -29.94 -13.69 -15.05
CA SER A 254 -30.93 -14.15 -16.03
C SER A 254 -32.22 -14.70 -15.41
N MET A 255 -32.18 -15.15 -14.15
CA MET A 255 -33.33 -15.76 -13.45
C MET A 255 -34.24 -14.76 -12.72
N GLN A 256 -34.48 -13.57 -13.28
CA GLN A 256 -35.23 -12.51 -12.57
C GLN A 256 -36.72 -12.86 -12.35
N ASP A 257 -37.32 -13.67 -13.23
CA ASP A 257 -38.78 -13.91 -13.27
C ASP A 257 -39.21 -15.36 -12.96
N ILE A 258 -38.32 -16.17 -12.38
CA ILE A 258 -38.57 -17.60 -12.05
C ILE A 258 -39.45 -17.78 -10.80
N GLN A 259 -40.37 -16.85 -10.53
CA GLN A 259 -41.37 -17.01 -9.47
C GLN A 259 -42.53 -17.97 -9.86
N LEU A 260 -42.51 -18.48 -11.11
CA LEU A 260 -43.62 -19.24 -11.71
C LEU A 260 -43.21 -20.60 -12.29
N ILE A 261 -42.05 -21.17 -11.92
CA ILE A 261 -41.71 -22.50 -12.43
C ILE A 261 -42.51 -23.57 -11.66
N SER A 262 -43.35 -24.23 -12.45
CA SER A 262 -44.12 -25.45 -12.22
C SER A 262 -43.56 -26.40 -11.17
N MET A 263 -44.46 -27.02 -10.39
CA MET A 263 -44.21 -28.04 -9.35
C MET A 263 -43.50 -29.34 -9.84
N ASP A 264 -42.95 -29.36 -11.06
CA ASP A 264 -42.39 -30.55 -11.72
C ASP A 264 -40.95 -30.34 -12.20
N ILE A 265 -40.17 -29.56 -11.44
CA ILE A 265 -38.72 -29.42 -11.67
C ILE A 265 -37.98 -30.51 -10.89
N GLY A 266 -36.96 -31.11 -11.51
CA GLY A 266 -36.10 -32.08 -10.86
C GLY A 266 -35.34 -31.52 -9.65
N ILE A 267 -34.91 -32.41 -8.77
CA ILE A 267 -34.24 -32.05 -7.50
C ILE A 267 -32.95 -31.24 -7.74
N LYS A 268 -32.22 -31.54 -8.82
CA LYS A 268 -30.95 -30.86 -9.15
C LYS A 268 -31.19 -29.41 -9.56
N GLU A 269 -32.22 -29.17 -10.34
CA GLU A 269 -32.66 -27.85 -10.79
C GLU A 269 -33.20 -27.03 -9.62
N GLN A 270 -33.94 -27.66 -8.70
CA GLN A 270 -34.37 -27.02 -7.46
C GLN A 270 -33.19 -26.61 -6.57
N GLN A 271 -32.17 -27.46 -6.44
CA GLN A 271 -30.95 -27.14 -5.69
C GLN A 271 -30.20 -25.96 -6.31
N LEU A 272 -30.04 -25.94 -7.64
CA LEU A 272 -29.43 -24.82 -8.35
C LEU A 272 -30.21 -23.52 -8.13
N LEU A 273 -31.54 -23.56 -8.25
CA LEU A 273 -32.39 -22.41 -8.02
C LEU A 273 -32.25 -21.89 -6.58
N ALA A 274 -32.22 -22.79 -5.59
CA ALA A 274 -32.02 -22.43 -4.20
C ALA A 274 -30.65 -21.75 -3.97
N GLN A 275 -29.57 -22.26 -4.58
CA GLN A 275 -28.24 -21.65 -4.52
C GLN A 275 -28.22 -20.24 -5.13
N VAL A 276 -28.85 -20.06 -6.29
CA VAL A 276 -28.97 -18.76 -6.96
C VAL A 276 -29.78 -17.77 -6.11
N GLN A 277 -30.92 -18.20 -5.57
CA GLN A 277 -31.76 -17.36 -4.69
C GLN A 277 -31.03 -17.01 -3.39
N HIS A 278 -30.27 -17.93 -2.84
CA HIS A 278 -29.47 -17.72 -1.64
C HIS A 278 -28.40 -16.64 -1.88
N LEU A 279 -27.62 -16.74 -2.96
CA LEU A 279 -26.64 -15.72 -3.34
C LEU A 279 -27.31 -14.34 -3.48
N ARG A 280 -28.42 -14.25 -4.22
CA ARG A 280 -29.14 -12.98 -4.43
C ARG A 280 -29.61 -12.37 -3.12
N SER A 281 -30.10 -13.20 -2.20
CA SER A 281 -30.54 -12.76 -0.89
C SER A 281 -29.38 -12.21 -0.06
N GLN A 282 -28.21 -12.86 -0.10
CA GLN A 282 -27.01 -12.39 0.58
C GLN A 282 -26.48 -11.07 0.00
N ILE A 283 -26.44 -10.93 -1.33
CA ILE A 283 -26.04 -9.69 -2.00
C ILE A 283 -27.00 -8.54 -1.65
N LEU A 284 -28.32 -8.80 -1.67
CA LEU A 284 -29.32 -7.80 -1.30
C LEU A 284 -29.14 -7.34 0.15
N LEU A 285 -28.88 -8.28 1.07
CA LEU A 285 -28.64 -7.98 2.47
C LEU A 285 -27.35 -7.17 2.67
N ALA A 286 -26.25 -7.55 2.01
CA ALA A 286 -24.99 -6.82 2.05
C ALA A 286 -25.14 -5.38 1.54
N ASN A 287 -25.89 -5.19 0.46
CA ASN A 287 -26.18 -3.87 -0.09
C ASN A 287 -27.05 -3.03 0.86
N ALA A 288 -28.09 -3.62 1.46
CA ALA A 288 -28.93 -2.94 2.45
C ALA A 288 -28.13 -2.51 3.70
N LEU A 289 -27.22 -3.37 4.17
CA LEU A 289 -26.32 -3.05 5.27
C LEU A 289 -25.38 -1.89 4.92
N THR A 290 -24.79 -1.92 3.72
CA THR A 290 -23.92 -0.84 3.22
C THR A 290 -24.67 0.49 3.13
N GLN A 291 -25.91 0.48 2.64
CA GLN A 291 -26.75 1.67 2.57
C GLN A 291 -27.07 2.22 3.96
N SER A 292 -27.38 1.34 4.93
CA SER A 292 -27.63 1.71 6.32
C SER A 292 -26.38 2.32 6.99
N GLN A 293 -25.21 1.71 6.79
CA GLN A 293 -23.93 2.22 7.28
C GLN A 293 -23.62 3.61 6.70
N ARG A 294 -23.80 3.81 5.39
CA ARG A 294 -23.64 5.13 4.76
C ARG A 294 -24.58 6.17 5.35
N GLY A 295 -25.84 5.83 5.60
CA GLY A 295 -26.79 6.72 6.27
C GLY A 295 -26.35 7.10 7.69
N THR A 296 -25.80 6.13 8.43
CA THR A 296 -25.25 6.37 9.78
C THR A 296 -24.04 7.29 9.75
N ILE A 297 -23.12 7.09 8.81
CA ILE A 297 -21.93 7.95 8.63
C ILE A 297 -22.35 9.38 8.28
N GLN A 298 -23.31 9.56 7.37
CA GLN A 298 -23.84 10.89 7.02
C GLN A 298 -24.50 11.59 8.22
N TYR A 299 -25.23 10.83 9.03
CA TYR A 299 -25.82 11.34 10.25
C TYR A 299 -24.74 11.77 11.26
N GLN A 300 -23.71 10.94 11.49
CA GLN A 300 -22.59 11.29 12.37
C GLN A 300 -21.86 12.54 11.89
N GLN A 301 -21.63 12.68 10.58
CA GLN A 301 -21.01 13.89 10.02
C GLN A 301 -21.87 15.14 10.28
N THR A 302 -23.18 15.02 10.09
CA THR A 302 -24.11 16.13 10.39
C THR A 302 -24.04 16.54 11.86
N VAL A 303 -23.94 15.58 12.78
CA VAL A 303 -23.79 15.84 14.22
C VAL A 303 -22.45 16.52 14.52
N ILE A 304 -21.35 16.06 13.90
CA ILE A 304 -20.02 16.68 14.05
C ILE A 304 -20.05 18.14 13.58
N ASP A 305 -20.64 18.40 12.41
CA ASP A 305 -20.72 19.75 11.85
C ASP A 305 -21.55 20.67 12.76
N GLN A 306 -22.65 20.18 13.33
CA GLN A 306 -23.45 20.92 14.32
C GLN A 306 -22.67 21.19 15.60
N GLN A 307 -21.91 20.22 16.12
CA GLN A 307 -21.07 20.40 17.31
C GLN A 307 -19.99 21.45 17.07
N GLN A 308 -19.36 21.44 15.90
CA GLN A 308 -18.35 22.43 15.53
C GLN A 308 -18.95 23.85 15.50
N GLN A 309 -20.12 24.02 14.90
CA GLN A 309 -20.82 25.32 14.88
C GLN A 309 -21.16 25.83 16.29
N VAL A 310 -21.59 24.93 17.19
CA VAL A 310 -21.87 25.29 18.59
C VAL A 310 -20.60 25.69 19.33
N LEU A 311 -19.49 24.97 19.12
CA LEU A 311 -18.19 25.30 19.70
C LEU A 311 -17.71 26.66 19.21
N ASP A 312 -17.76 26.93 17.92
CA ASP A 312 -17.34 28.20 17.33
C ASP A 312 -18.18 29.37 17.88
N ALA A 313 -19.49 29.19 18.00
CA ALA A 313 -20.38 30.17 18.61
C ALA A 313 -20.04 30.43 20.09
N SER A 314 -19.68 29.39 20.84
CA SER A 314 -19.29 29.52 22.25
C SER A 314 -17.96 30.27 22.44
N ILE A 315 -16.99 30.03 21.55
CA ILE A 315 -15.69 30.74 21.55
C ILE A 315 -15.88 32.22 21.24
N LEU A 316 -16.75 32.56 20.28
CA LEU A 316 -17.10 33.95 19.98
C LEU A 316 -17.72 34.65 21.18
N GLN A 317 -18.67 34.00 21.88
CA GLN A 317 -19.27 34.56 23.09
C GLN A 317 -18.24 34.80 24.21
N GLN A 318 -17.33 33.86 24.46
CA GLN A 318 -16.28 34.01 25.46
C GLN A 318 -15.29 35.13 25.11
N SER A 319 -14.95 35.28 23.83
CA SER A 319 -14.07 36.34 23.34
C SER A 319 -14.69 37.72 23.56
N LEU A 320 -15.98 37.86 23.25
CA LEU A 320 -16.74 39.11 23.50
C LEU A 320 -16.82 39.45 24.99
N LEU A 321 -17.06 38.46 25.86
CA LEU A 321 -17.07 38.67 27.31
C LEU A 321 -15.70 39.12 27.83
N THR A 322 -14.61 38.54 27.33
CA THR A 322 -13.24 38.87 27.73
C THR A 322 -12.84 40.28 27.32
N GLU A 323 -13.24 40.75 26.13
CA GLU A 323 -13.02 42.14 25.70
C GLU A 323 -13.82 43.14 26.55
N THR A 324 -15.09 42.84 26.86
CA THR A 324 -15.89 43.72 27.73
C THR A 324 -15.34 43.81 29.16
N LEU A 325 -14.66 42.78 29.66
CA LEU A 325 -14.03 42.81 30.99
C LEU A 325 -12.70 43.59 30.97
N LYS A 326 -11.89 43.48 29.91
CA LYS A 326 -10.64 44.26 29.77
C LYS A 326 -10.89 45.77 29.62
N ASN A 327 -11.98 46.18 28.97
CA ASN A 327 -12.30 47.59 28.76
C ASN A 327 -12.85 48.31 30.00
N LYS A 328 -13.10 47.61 31.13
CA LYS A 328 -13.61 48.22 32.37
C LYS A 328 -12.52 48.65 33.35
N THR A 329 -11.24 48.34 33.12
CA THR A 329 -10.19 48.48 34.15
C THR A 329 -9.20 49.64 33.98
N GLU A 330 -9.23 50.45 32.91
CA GLU A 330 -8.31 51.61 32.79
C GLU A 330 -9.05 52.95 32.62
N ASP A 331 -9.25 53.63 33.75
CA ASP A 331 -9.89 54.95 33.87
C ASP A 331 -8.87 56.09 33.62
N SER A 332 -7.98 55.93 32.63
CA SER A 332 -6.96 56.92 32.24
C SER A 332 -6.81 57.01 30.72
N GLU A 333 -6.48 58.19 30.19
CA GLU A 333 -6.26 58.39 28.75
C GLU A 333 -4.97 59.15 28.49
N LYS A 334 -4.16 58.66 27.56
CA LYS A 334 -2.87 59.26 27.21
C LYS A 334 -3.05 60.24 26.06
N ILE A 335 -2.51 61.45 26.20
CA ILE A 335 -2.51 62.50 25.18
C ILE A 335 -1.07 62.91 24.83
N LEU A 336 -0.87 63.59 23.69
CA LEU A 336 0.43 64.00 23.15
C LEU A 336 1.42 62.82 22.98
N GLY A 337 1.01 61.78 22.26
CA GLY A 337 1.87 60.64 21.93
C GLY A 337 2.31 59.78 23.13
N GLY A 338 1.65 59.93 24.28
CA GLY A 338 1.97 59.18 25.50
C GLY A 338 2.78 59.95 26.54
N ALA A 339 3.16 61.20 26.27
CA ALA A 339 3.94 62.02 27.19
C ALA A 339 3.14 62.50 28.42
N ILE A 340 1.81 62.59 28.33
CA ILE A 340 0.93 63.06 29.41
C ILE A 340 -0.27 62.13 29.55
N SER A 341 -0.62 61.72 30.77
CA SER A 341 -1.87 61.01 31.05
C SER A 341 -2.87 61.92 31.75
N LEU A 342 -4.11 61.91 31.23
CA LEU A 342 -5.27 62.50 31.87
C LEU A 342 -5.85 61.49 32.85
N THR A 343 -5.92 61.87 34.12
CA THR A 343 -6.49 61.08 35.20
C THR A 343 -7.64 61.85 35.88
N LYS A 344 -8.28 61.22 36.88
CA LYS A 344 -9.29 61.89 37.72
C LYS A 344 -8.63 62.98 38.57
N TYR A 345 -9.23 64.16 38.57
CA TYR A 345 -8.88 65.25 39.49
C TYR A 345 -9.82 65.25 40.69
N GLU A 346 -9.24 65.28 41.89
CA GLU A 346 -9.96 65.33 43.16
C GLU A 346 -9.81 66.68 43.85
N GLY A 347 -10.93 67.38 44.03
CA GLY A 347 -11.03 68.60 44.84
C GLY A 347 -11.83 68.33 46.12
N LYS A 348 -11.71 69.20 47.13
CA LYS A 348 -12.49 69.07 48.37
C LYS A 348 -13.99 69.19 48.07
N GLY A 349 -14.65 68.04 47.94
CA GLY A 349 -16.10 67.90 47.73
C GLY A 349 -16.53 67.43 46.33
N PHE A 350 -15.62 67.20 45.38
CA PHE A 350 -16.00 66.70 44.04
C PHE A 350 -14.85 65.97 43.33
N HIS A 351 -15.21 65.08 42.41
CA HIS A 351 -14.29 64.35 41.54
C HIS A 351 -14.62 64.66 40.08
N ILE A 352 -13.63 65.08 39.29
CA ILE A 352 -13.79 65.34 37.87
C ILE A 352 -12.98 64.31 37.08
N ASN A 353 -13.65 63.47 36.29
CA ASN A 353 -12.98 62.56 35.37
C ASN A 353 -12.66 63.30 34.07
N ILE A 354 -11.48 63.93 34.04
CA ILE A 354 -11.03 64.75 32.92
C ILE A 354 -10.85 63.91 31.64
N ALA A 355 -10.46 62.63 31.78
CA ALA A 355 -10.35 61.72 30.64
C ALA A 355 -11.71 61.52 29.93
N ASN A 356 -12.78 61.28 30.67
CA ASN A 356 -14.12 61.15 30.06
C ASN A 356 -14.64 62.45 29.45
N ILE A 357 -14.38 63.61 30.07
CA ILE A 357 -14.75 64.91 29.49
C ILE A 357 -14.03 65.13 28.16
N TYR A 358 -12.73 64.81 28.11
CA TYR A 358 -11.94 64.92 26.89
C TYR A 358 -12.46 64.00 25.77
N ARG A 359 -12.76 62.72 26.05
CA ARG A 359 -13.38 61.80 25.07
C ARG A 359 -14.67 62.37 24.49
N HIS A 360 -15.51 62.92 25.34
CA HIS A 360 -16.81 63.45 24.92
C HIS A 360 -16.66 64.70 24.05
N LEU A 361 -15.69 65.57 24.34
CA LEU A 361 -15.38 66.74 23.52
C LEU A 361 -14.75 66.34 22.17
N LYS A 362 -13.75 65.45 22.18
CA LYS A 362 -13.12 64.92 20.96
C LYS A 362 -14.16 64.27 20.03
N GLY A 363 -15.08 63.49 20.59
CA GLY A 363 -16.18 62.88 19.83
C GLY A 363 -17.18 63.86 19.23
N LYS A 364 -17.28 65.09 19.76
CA LYS A 364 -18.12 66.15 19.19
C LYS A 364 -17.40 66.97 18.11
N PHE A 365 -16.09 67.20 18.25
CA PHE A 365 -15.32 67.93 17.24
C PHE A 365 -14.97 67.08 16.01
N ASN A 366 -14.78 65.77 16.16
CA ASN A 366 -14.56 64.85 15.03
C ASN A 366 -15.86 64.47 14.27
N LYS A 367 -17.00 65.06 14.60
CA LYS A 367 -18.29 64.84 13.91
C LYS A 367 -18.70 65.97 12.96
N ASN A 368 -17.86 66.99 12.80
CA ASN A 368 -18.10 68.14 11.91
C ASN A 368 -17.03 68.29 10.80
N GLU A 369 -16.43 67.20 10.34
CA GLU A 369 -15.77 67.13 9.03
C GLU A 369 -16.50 66.13 8.12
#